data_AF-A0A399YPC7-F1
#
_entry.id   AF-A0A399YPC7-F1
#
_cell.length_a   1.000
_cell.length_b   1.000
_cell.length_c   1.000
_cell.angle_alpha   90.00
_cell.angle_beta   90.00
_cell.angle_gamma   90.00
#
_symmetry.space_group_name_H-M   'P 1'
#
loop_
_entity.id
_entity.type
_entity.pdbx_description
1 polymer ?
#
loop_
_entity_poly.entity_id
_entity_poly.type
_entity_poly.pdbx_seq_one_letter_code
_entity_poly.pdbx_strand_id
1 'polypeptide(L)'
;MTSASSLSRGGPGPVIALDYPMSLGVFERYEEAQSLVDYLSDEEFPVEHCMIVGTELKQVERVTGRLTTGRVALGGLLSGVWLGLFVGLIFALFAPGGDALVTVLGAVLFGAFFGLVWALIGYAMTRGRRDFVSVSQVVATRYEVLTEHKLVEQARELMDRRPGAPLG
;
A
#
# COMPACT_ATOMS: atom_id res chain seq x y z
N MET A 1 34.05 29.50 -0.77
CA MET A 1 32.70 29.45 -1.36
C MET A 1 32.20 28.02 -1.22
N THR A 2 31.50 27.74 -0.12
CA THR A 2 31.01 26.41 0.24
C THR A 2 29.60 26.25 -0.33
N SER A 3 29.47 25.40 -1.34
CA SER A 3 28.17 25.03 -1.92
C SER A 3 27.36 24.27 -0.88
N ALA A 4 26.23 24.84 -0.45
CA ALA A 4 25.27 24.15 0.39
C ALA A 4 24.52 23.11 -0.46
N SER A 5 24.82 21.84 -0.27
CA SER A 5 23.99 20.73 -0.74
C SER A 5 22.67 20.78 0.03
N SER A 6 21.62 21.35 -0.57
CA SER A 6 20.28 21.28 -0.03
C SER A 6 19.80 19.83 -0.05
N LEU A 7 19.60 19.30 1.15
CA LEU A 7 19.00 18.00 1.40
C LEU A 7 17.62 17.94 0.75
N SER A 8 17.50 17.22 -0.37
CA SER A 8 16.21 16.85 -0.96
C SER A 8 15.47 15.96 0.03
N ARG A 9 14.55 16.58 0.75
CA ARG A 9 13.75 16.00 1.82
C ARG A 9 12.57 15.26 1.18
N GLY A 10 12.77 14.02 0.75
CA GLY A 10 11.70 13.08 0.41
C GLY A 10 10.63 13.60 -0.56
N GLY A 11 11.01 14.48 -1.50
CA GLY A 11 10.11 14.91 -2.56
C GLY A 11 9.83 13.79 -3.56
N PRO A 12 8.79 13.93 -4.41
CA PRO A 12 8.58 13.03 -5.53
C PRO A 12 9.90 12.84 -6.30
N GLY A 13 10.21 11.62 -6.73
CA GLY A 13 11.40 11.36 -7.53
C GLY A 13 11.44 12.27 -8.77
N PRO A 14 12.60 12.44 -9.44
CA PRO A 14 12.80 13.42 -10.50
C PRO A 14 11.82 13.31 -11.69
N VAL A 15 11.11 12.19 -11.82
CA VAL A 15 10.07 11.94 -12.84
C VAL A 15 8.76 12.66 -12.54
N ILE A 16 8.50 13.03 -11.28
CA ILE A 16 7.23 13.61 -10.80
C ILE A 16 7.49 14.99 -10.18
N ALA A 17 8.61 15.65 -10.50
CA ALA A 17 8.95 16.96 -9.93
C ALA A 17 8.54 18.08 -10.89
N LEU A 18 7.84 19.10 -10.36
CA LEU A 18 7.64 20.39 -11.03
C LEU A 18 8.63 21.42 -10.49
N ASP A 19 9.10 22.33 -11.34
CA ASP A 19 9.98 23.42 -10.94
C ASP A 19 9.19 24.56 -10.28
N TYR A 20 9.32 24.67 -8.96
CA TYR A 20 8.58 25.62 -8.11
C TYR A 20 7.06 25.53 -8.35
N PRO A 21 6.41 24.45 -7.89
CA PRO A 21 4.98 24.24 -8.11
C PRO A 21 4.16 25.31 -7.37
N MET A 22 3.14 25.81 -8.05
CA MET A 22 2.17 26.79 -7.57
C MET A 22 0.76 26.23 -7.69
N SER A 23 -0.06 26.45 -6.67
CA SER A 23 -1.43 25.97 -6.63
C SER A 23 -2.35 26.75 -7.55
N LEU A 24 -3.14 26.02 -8.35
CA LEU A 24 -4.25 26.53 -9.14
C LEU A 24 -5.59 26.35 -8.40
N GLY A 25 -5.67 25.41 -7.46
CA GLY A 25 -6.89 25.19 -6.68
C GLY A 25 -6.92 23.84 -5.98
N VAL A 26 -7.79 23.73 -4.98
CA VAL A 26 -8.03 22.51 -4.21
C VAL A 26 -9.48 22.07 -4.40
N PHE A 27 -9.67 20.78 -4.62
CA PHE A 27 -10.91 20.14 -5.01
C PHE A 27 -11.25 19.02 -4.04
N GLU A 28 -12.54 18.78 -3.81
CA GLU A 28 -13.00 17.68 -2.96
C GLU A 28 -12.92 16.33 -3.70
N ARG A 29 -13.10 16.36 -5.03
CA ARG A 29 -13.15 15.16 -5.87
C ARG A 29 -12.07 15.19 -6.95
N TYR A 30 -11.54 14.01 -7.25
CA TYR A 30 -10.52 13.86 -8.30
C TYR A 30 -11.04 14.31 -9.66
N GLU A 31 -12.32 14.05 -9.96
CA GLU A 31 -12.94 14.41 -11.24
C GLU A 31 -13.01 15.93 -11.45
N GLU A 32 -13.08 16.71 -10.36
CA GLU A 32 -13.08 18.18 -10.43
C GLU A 32 -11.68 18.71 -10.75
N ALA A 33 -10.65 18.15 -10.09
CA ALA A 33 -9.26 18.44 -10.40
C ALA A 33 -8.90 18.04 -11.83
N GLN A 34 -9.34 16.85 -12.27
CA GLN A 34 -9.16 16.38 -13.64
C GLN A 34 -9.88 17.31 -14.64
N SER A 35 -11.11 17.70 -14.35
CA SER A 35 -11.88 18.60 -15.23
C SER A 35 -11.21 19.97 -15.40
N LEU A 36 -10.48 20.47 -14.40
CA LEU A 36 -9.66 21.68 -14.57
C LEU A 36 -8.50 21.43 -15.55
N VAL A 37 -7.77 20.32 -15.40
CA VAL A 37 -6.65 19.99 -16.29
C VAL A 37 -7.13 19.75 -17.73
N ASP A 38 -8.26 19.05 -17.89
CA ASP A 38 -8.88 18.83 -19.20
C ASP A 38 -9.26 20.16 -19.86
N TYR A 39 -9.87 21.09 -19.11
CA TYR A 39 -10.18 22.43 -19.62
C TYR A 39 -8.93 23.21 -20.04
N LEU A 40 -7.86 23.17 -19.24
CA LEU A 40 -6.59 23.80 -19.59
C LEU A 40 -6.02 23.18 -20.88
N SER A 41 -6.10 21.85 -21.02
CA SER A 41 -5.66 21.16 -22.24
C SER A 41 -6.45 21.57 -23.48
N ASP A 42 -7.76 21.75 -23.36
CA ASP A 42 -8.63 22.18 -24.46
C ASP A 42 -8.30 23.61 -24.94
N GLU A 43 -7.80 24.45 -24.04
CA GLU A 43 -7.33 25.82 -24.34
C GLU A 43 -5.84 25.86 -24.75
N GLU A 44 -5.27 24.70 -25.13
CA GLU A 44 -3.87 24.55 -25.57
C GLU A 44 -2.83 24.97 -24.52
N PHE A 45 -3.19 24.93 -23.22
CA PHE A 45 -2.24 25.12 -22.13
C PHE A 45 -1.28 23.93 -22.06
N PRO A 46 0.02 24.14 -21.76
CA PRO A 46 1.00 23.06 -21.66
C PRO A 46 0.81 22.24 -20.36
N VAL A 47 -0.17 21.34 -20.37
CA VAL A 47 -0.58 20.50 -19.24
C VAL A 47 0.48 19.48 -18.81
N GLU A 48 1.55 19.28 -19.58
CA GLU A 48 2.75 18.56 -19.15
C GLU A 48 3.42 19.22 -17.93
N HIS A 49 3.14 20.50 -17.69
CA HIS A 49 3.57 21.25 -16.50
C HIS A 49 2.47 21.35 -15.43
N CYS A 50 1.47 20.47 -15.46
CA CYS A 50 0.44 20.33 -14.43
C CYS A 50 0.65 19.07 -13.59
N MET A 51 0.23 19.12 -12.32
CA MET A 51 0.23 17.97 -11.43
C MET A 51 -1.04 17.96 -10.58
N ILE A 52 -1.71 16.82 -10.52
CA ILE A 52 -2.79 16.57 -9.56
C ILE A 52 -2.21 15.85 -8.34
N VAL A 53 -2.32 16.46 -7.16
CA VAL A 53 -1.78 15.94 -5.91
C VAL A 53 -2.92 15.59 -4.96
N GLY A 54 -2.96 14.35 -4.49
CA GLY A 54 -3.83 13.99 -3.38
C GLY A 54 -3.33 14.62 -2.08
N THR A 55 -4.11 15.53 -1.51
CA THR A 55 -3.83 16.22 -0.25
C THR A 55 -4.74 15.69 0.87
N GLU A 56 -4.43 16.06 2.11
CA GLU A 56 -5.17 15.62 3.30
C GLU A 56 -5.33 14.10 3.40
N LEU A 57 -4.22 13.37 3.25
CA LEU A 57 -4.24 11.91 3.29
C LEU A 57 -4.78 11.39 4.63
N LYS A 58 -5.83 10.56 4.55
CA LYS A 58 -6.36 9.80 5.67
C LYS A 58 -5.91 8.36 5.54
N GLN A 59 -5.30 7.84 6.61
CA GLN A 59 -5.07 6.41 6.73
C GLN A 59 -6.32 5.75 7.31
N VAL A 60 -7.02 4.98 6.47
CA VAL A 60 -8.20 4.22 6.87
C VAL A 60 -7.76 2.80 7.20
N GLU A 61 -8.12 2.32 8.38
CA GLU A 61 -7.82 0.96 8.83
C GLU A 61 -9.13 0.19 9.00
N ARG A 62 -9.36 -0.81 8.15
CA ARG A 62 -10.54 -1.67 8.27
C ARG A 62 -10.21 -2.89 9.12
N VAL A 63 -10.83 -2.97 10.29
CA VAL A 63 -10.77 -4.16 11.15
C VAL A 63 -11.57 -5.28 10.51
N THR A 64 -10.90 -6.32 10.03
CA THR A 64 -11.53 -7.46 9.32
C THR A 64 -11.95 -8.58 10.25
N GLY A 65 -11.42 -8.61 11.48
CA GLY A 65 -11.88 -9.54 12.51
C GLY A 65 -10.93 -9.61 13.70
N ARG A 66 -11.34 -10.40 14.70
CA ARG A 66 -10.52 -10.68 15.88
C ARG A 66 -9.47 -11.74 15.54
N LEU A 67 -8.23 -11.50 15.96
CA LEU A 67 -7.21 -12.52 15.97
C LEU A 67 -7.45 -13.40 17.21
N THR A 68 -7.90 -14.64 17.01
CA THR A 68 -8.17 -15.57 18.11
C THR A 68 -7.11 -16.66 18.15
N THR A 69 -6.86 -17.20 19.35
CA THR A 69 -5.95 -18.33 19.55
C THR A 69 -6.29 -19.50 18.64
N GLY A 70 -7.58 -19.75 18.38
CA GLY A 70 -8.03 -20.81 17.46
C GLY A 70 -7.60 -20.58 16.00
N ARG A 71 -7.67 -19.34 15.51
CA ARG A 71 -7.24 -19.00 14.14
C ARG A 71 -5.72 -19.15 13.97
N VAL A 72 -4.96 -18.73 14.99
CA VAL A 72 -3.50 -18.92 15.03
C VAL A 72 -3.14 -20.40 15.08
N ALA A 73 -3.79 -21.16 15.97
CA ALA A 73 -3.58 -22.60 16.11
C ALA A 73 -3.83 -23.34 14.80
N LEU A 74 -4.94 -23.02 14.12
CA LEU A 74 -5.27 -23.59 12.81
C LEU A 74 -4.21 -23.24 11.76
N GLY A 75 -3.80 -21.97 11.68
CA GLY A 75 -2.76 -21.53 10.74
C GLY A 75 -1.42 -22.23 10.97
N GLY A 76 -1.00 -22.35 12.24
CA GLY A 76 0.20 -23.08 12.64
C GLY A 76 0.13 -24.58 12.31
N LEU A 77 -1.01 -25.20 12.59
CA LEU A 77 -1.24 -26.62 12.27
C LEU A 77 -1.17 -26.87 10.77
N LEU A 78 -1.87 -26.07 9.95
CA LEU A 78 -1.86 -26.22 8.49
C LEU A 78 -0.46 -26.00 7.90
N SER A 79 0.26 -24.98 8.37
CA SER A 79 1.66 -24.74 7.99
C SER A 79 2.56 -25.90 8.39
N GLY A 80 2.36 -26.45 9.59
CA GLY A 80 3.07 -27.61 10.11
C GLY A 80 2.79 -28.90 9.34
N VAL A 81 1.53 -29.15 8.95
CA VAL A 81 1.13 -30.27 8.09
C VAL A 81 1.82 -30.16 6.73
N TRP A 82 1.83 -28.97 6.13
CA TRP A 82 2.48 -28.75 4.83
C TRP A 82 3.99 -29.01 4.91
N LEU A 83 4.66 -28.47 5.93
CA LEU A 83 6.09 -28.70 6.14
C LEU A 83 6.38 -30.18 6.44
N GLY A 84 5.59 -30.82 7.29
CA GLY A 84 5.72 -32.22 7.65
C GLY A 84 5.48 -33.15 6.46
N LEU A 85 4.53 -32.81 5.58
CA LEU A 85 4.30 -33.51 4.32
C LEU A 85 5.51 -33.37 3.40
N PHE A 86 6.01 -32.15 3.21
CA PHE A 86 7.17 -31.88 2.37
C PHE A 86 8.42 -32.64 2.86
N VAL A 87 8.76 -32.54 4.14
CA VAL A 87 9.89 -33.25 4.76
C VAL A 87 9.68 -34.76 4.75
N GLY A 88 8.46 -35.21 5.04
CA GLY A 88 8.08 -36.62 5.01
C GLY A 88 8.25 -37.24 3.63
N LEU A 89 7.86 -36.53 2.57
CA LEU A 89 8.05 -36.98 1.19
C LEU A 89 9.53 -37.09 0.83
N ILE A 90 10.37 -36.14 1.27
CA ILE A 90 11.83 -36.23 1.07
C ILE A 90 12.37 -37.48 1.76
N PHE A 91 12.01 -37.73 3.03
CA PHE A 91 12.49 -38.91 3.75
C PHE A 91 11.96 -40.23 3.18
N ALA A 92 10.73 -40.24 2.67
CA ALA A 92 10.16 -41.41 2.02
C ALA A 92 10.94 -41.86 0.77
N LEU A 93 11.62 -40.95 0.06
CA LEU A 93 12.50 -41.31 -1.06
C LEU A 93 13.72 -42.12 -0.64
N PHE A 94 14.14 -42.01 0.62
CA PHE A 94 15.27 -42.74 1.20
C PHE A 94 14.85 -43.87 2.14
N ALA A 95 13.53 -44.10 2.31
CA ALA A 95 12.99 -45.10 3.22
C ALA A 95 13.19 -46.52 2.64
N PRO A 96 13.84 -47.45 3.37
CA PRO A 96 13.94 -48.85 2.95
C PRO A 96 12.57 -49.53 3.04
N GLY A 97 12.13 -50.20 1.97
CA GLY A 97 11.06 -51.20 1.97
C GLY A 97 9.71 -50.80 2.60
N GLY A 98 8.75 -50.33 1.79
CA GLY A 98 7.31 -50.30 2.12
C GLY A 98 6.83 -49.28 3.17
N ASP A 99 7.72 -48.78 4.05
CA ASP A 99 7.37 -47.90 5.18
C ASP A 99 7.29 -46.40 4.83
N ALA A 100 7.34 -46.07 3.54
CA ALA A 100 7.22 -44.70 3.04
C ALA A 100 5.96 -43.99 3.56
N LEU A 101 4.83 -44.70 3.60
CA LEU A 101 3.56 -44.13 4.07
C LEU A 101 3.57 -43.84 5.57
N VAL A 102 4.15 -44.73 6.39
CA VAL A 102 4.30 -44.53 7.83
C VAL A 102 5.24 -43.36 8.12
N THR A 103 6.33 -43.26 7.36
CA THR A 103 7.31 -42.17 7.46
C THR A 103 6.66 -40.81 7.15
N VAL A 104 5.89 -40.72 6.08
CA VAL A 104 5.17 -39.49 5.70
C VAL A 104 4.13 -39.13 6.77
N LEU A 105 3.31 -40.08 7.22
CA LEU A 105 2.30 -39.81 8.24
C LEU A 105 2.92 -39.35 9.56
N GLY A 106 4.00 -39.99 10.00
CA GLY A 106 4.74 -39.58 11.20
C GLY A 106 5.29 -38.16 11.08
N ALA A 107 5.90 -37.83 9.93
CA ALA A 107 6.43 -36.49 9.67
C ALA A 107 5.33 -35.43 9.61
N VAL A 108 4.17 -35.74 9.02
CA VAL A 108 2.99 -34.86 8.99
C VAL A 108 2.45 -34.59 10.39
N LEU A 109 2.25 -35.64 11.20
CA LEU A 109 1.74 -35.50 12.56
C LEU A 109 2.70 -34.70 13.45
N PHE A 110 4.00 -34.99 13.37
CA PHE A 110 5.02 -34.25 14.10
C PHE A 110 5.09 -32.80 13.63
N GLY A 111 5.09 -32.55 12.31
CA GLY A 111 5.05 -31.23 11.72
C GLY A 111 3.84 -30.42 12.16
N ALA A 112 2.64 -31.04 12.17
CA ALA A 112 1.40 -30.43 12.63
C ALA A 112 1.48 -30.01 14.12
N PHE A 113 1.97 -30.90 14.98
CA PHE A 113 2.16 -30.62 16.41
C PHE A 113 3.18 -29.49 16.63
N PHE A 114 4.33 -29.58 15.95
CA PHE A 114 5.37 -28.57 16.04
C PHE A 114 4.89 -27.20 15.55
N GLY A 115 4.25 -27.14 14.38
CA GLY A 115 3.70 -25.91 13.81
C GLY A 115 2.62 -25.28 14.69
N LEU A 116 1.75 -26.10 15.29
CA LEU A 116 0.77 -25.65 16.29
C LEU A 116 1.45 -25.00 17.50
N VAL A 117 2.40 -25.71 18.14
CA VAL A 117 3.10 -25.23 19.33
C VAL A 117 3.87 -23.94 19.03
N TRP A 118 4.60 -23.91 17.91
CA TRP A 118 5.41 -22.75 17.54
C TRP A 118 4.55 -21.51 17.21
N ALA A 119 3.43 -21.70 16.51
CA ALA A 119 2.48 -20.62 16.25
C ALA A 119 1.85 -20.07 17.53
N LEU A 120 1.50 -20.94 18.48
CA LEU A 120 0.97 -20.53 19.78
C LEU A 120 2.01 -19.79 20.63
N ILE A 121 3.27 -20.23 20.63
CA ILE A 121 4.37 -19.52 21.29
C ILE A 121 4.56 -18.13 20.67
N GLY A 122 4.67 -18.04 19.34
CA GLY A 122 4.82 -16.76 18.64
C GLY A 122 3.64 -15.81 18.90
N TYR A 123 2.42 -16.34 18.94
CA TYR A 123 1.25 -15.57 19.32
C TYR A 123 1.29 -15.13 20.78
N ALA A 124 1.68 -16.00 21.72
CA ALA A 124 1.83 -15.62 23.12
C ALA A 124 2.84 -14.50 23.34
N MET A 125 3.96 -14.50 22.59
CA MET A 125 4.98 -13.44 22.65
C MET A 125 4.51 -12.10 22.06
N THR A 126 3.57 -12.13 21.11
CA THR A 126 3.04 -10.93 20.43
C THR A 126 1.68 -10.48 20.98
N ARG A 127 1.05 -11.32 21.82
CA ARG A 127 -0.28 -11.09 22.42
C ARG A 127 -0.29 -9.77 23.20
N GLY A 128 -1.35 -8.99 23.00
CA GLY A 128 -1.57 -7.73 23.72
C GLY A 128 -1.08 -6.46 23.01
N ARG A 129 -0.46 -6.57 21.82
CA ARG A 129 -0.07 -5.39 21.03
C ARG A 129 -1.02 -5.06 19.87
N ARG A 130 -1.86 -5.99 19.41
CA ARG A 130 -2.97 -5.79 18.43
C ARG A 130 -3.77 -7.09 18.25
N ASP A 131 -4.94 -7.19 18.85
CA ASP A 131 -5.81 -8.40 18.77
C ASP A 131 -6.76 -8.39 17.55
N PHE A 132 -6.39 -7.66 16.50
CA PHE A 132 -7.21 -7.44 15.32
C PHE A 132 -6.39 -7.66 14.06
N VAL A 133 -7.01 -8.32 13.09
CA VAL A 133 -6.50 -8.32 11.71
C VAL A 133 -7.06 -7.07 11.05
N SER A 134 -6.19 -6.26 10.47
CA SER A 134 -6.58 -5.04 9.78
C SER A 134 -5.89 -4.90 8.44
N VAL A 135 -6.59 -4.24 7.53
CA VAL A 135 -6.03 -3.79 6.25
C VAL A 135 -5.98 -2.28 6.32
N SER A 136 -4.79 -1.71 6.14
CA SER A 136 -4.57 -0.27 6.11
C SER A 136 -4.48 0.23 4.66
N GLN A 137 -5.22 1.28 4.35
CA GLN A 137 -5.13 1.98 3.07
C GLN A 137 -4.99 3.49 3.32
N VAL A 138 -4.16 4.15 2.53
CA VAL A 138 -4.08 5.62 2.50
C VAL A 138 -4.99 6.13 1.39
N VAL A 139 -5.86 7.08 1.73
CA VAL A 139 -6.84 7.68 0.81
C VAL A 139 -6.72 9.20 0.90
N ALA A 140 -6.68 9.89 -0.23
CA ALA A 140 -6.73 11.35 -0.27
C ALA A 140 -8.17 11.83 -0.05
N THR A 141 -8.36 12.88 0.76
CA THR A 141 -9.68 13.51 0.90
C THR A 141 -9.81 14.81 0.12
N ARG A 142 -8.69 15.35 -0.36
CA ARG A 142 -8.67 16.50 -1.25
C ARG A 142 -7.68 16.26 -2.38
N TYR A 143 -7.86 17.01 -3.44
CA TYR A 143 -7.01 16.98 -4.62
C TYR A 143 -6.63 18.40 -4.99
N GLU A 144 -5.34 18.66 -5.12
CA GLU A 144 -4.81 19.97 -5.47
C GLU A 144 -4.22 19.92 -6.87
N VAL A 145 -4.54 20.91 -7.71
CA VAL A 145 -3.89 21.05 -9.01
C VAL A 145 -2.79 22.08 -8.90
N LEU A 146 -1.58 21.67 -9.26
CA LEU A 146 -0.37 22.48 -9.26
C LEU A 146 0.10 22.70 -10.69
N THR A 147 0.72 23.84 -10.94
CA THR A 147 1.49 24.10 -12.18
C THR A 147 2.83 24.76 -11.88
N GLU A 148 3.74 24.82 -12.84
CA GLU A 148 4.98 25.57 -12.68
C GLU A 148 4.72 27.07 -12.53
N HIS A 149 5.50 27.72 -11.67
CA HIS A 149 5.43 29.16 -11.43
C HIS A 149 5.48 30.03 -12.71
N LYS A 150 6.12 29.58 -13.79
CA LYS A 150 6.22 30.32 -15.05
C LYS A 150 4.89 30.42 -15.80
N LEU A 151 4.00 29.46 -15.56
CA LEU A 151 2.74 29.28 -16.28
C LEU A 151 1.52 29.59 -15.42
N VAL A 152 1.70 29.85 -14.12
CA VAL A 152 0.60 30.03 -13.16
C VAL A 152 -0.33 31.20 -13.53
N GLU A 153 0.21 32.32 -14.01
CA GLU A 153 -0.61 33.47 -14.39
C GLU A 153 -1.41 33.20 -15.67
N GLN A 154 -0.81 32.54 -16.66
CA GLN A 154 -1.52 32.10 -17.86
C GLN A 154 -2.66 31.12 -17.51
N ALA A 155 -2.40 30.17 -16.61
CA ALA A 155 -3.42 29.22 -16.14
C ALA A 155 -4.58 29.95 -15.44
N ARG A 156 -4.29 30.95 -14.60
CA ARG A 156 -5.31 31.77 -13.93
C ARG A 156 -6.15 32.58 -14.91
N GLU A 157 -5.52 33.20 -15.92
CA GLU A 157 -6.23 33.92 -16.97
C GLU A 157 -7.17 33.01 -17.79
N LEU A 158 -6.79 31.74 -17.99
CA LEU A 158 -7.66 30.74 -18.60
C LEU A 158 -8.82 30.35 -17.67
N MET A 159 -8.52 30.12 -16.39
CA MET A 159 -9.53 29.80 -15.38
C MET A 159 -10.59 30.90 -15.24
N ASP A 160 -10.20 32.17 -15.31
CA ASP A 160 -11.12 33.32 -15.24
C ASP A 160 -12.06 33.39 -16.46
N ARG A 161 -11.63 32.84 -17.61
CA ARG A 161 -12.43 32.77 -18.84
C ARG A 161 -13.35 31.54 -18.90
N ARG A 162 -13.17 30.58 -17.99
CA ARG A 162 -13.92 29.32 -17.98
C ARG A 162 -15.42 29.57 -17.74
N PRO A 163 -16.31 29.17 -18.66
CA PRO A 163 -17.75 29.27 -18.44
C PRO A 163 -18.25 28.11 -17.54
N GLY A 164 -18.69 28.39 -16.31
CA GLY A 164 -19.25 27.37 -15.41
C GLY A 164 -19.02 27.64 -13.93
N ALA A 165 -19.63 26.82 -13.07
CA ALA A 165 -19.70 26.99 -11.61
C ALA A 165 -18.31 27.15 -10.95
N PRO A 166 -18.22 27.96 -9.87
CA PRO A 166 -16.97 28.13 -9.12
C PRO A 166 -16.45 26.77 -8.66
N LEU A 167 -15.15 26.59 -8.86
CA LEU A 167 -14.38 25.54 -8.20
C LEU A 167 -14.51 25.81 -6.69
N GLY A 168 -15.11 24.85 -5.97
CA GLY A 168 -15.72 25.05 -4.65
C GLY A 168 -14.87 25.75 -3.59
#